data_AF-A0A7V6SX64-F1
#
_entry.id   AF-A0A7V6SX64-F1
#
_cell.length_a   1.000
_cell.length_b   1.000
_cell.length_c   1.000
_cell.angle_alpha   90.00
_cell.angle_beta   90.00
_cell.angle_gamma   90.00
#
_symmetry.space_group_name_H-M   'P 1'
#
loop_
_entity.id
_entity.type
_entity.pdbx_description
1 polymer ?
#
loop_
_entity_poly.entity_id
_entity_poly.type
_entity_poly.pdbx_seq_one_letter_code
_entity_poly.pdbx_strand_id
1 'polypeptide(L)' 'MTRVVVNGNIEGALKKFKQKVARSGVPSEYKKREHYTKPGIERKEKKQAAIRNASKHNRRDR' A
#
# COMPACT_ATOMS: atom_id res chain seq x y z
N MET A 1 -11.94 -6.83 -1.60
CA MET A 1 -12.59 -6.03 -2.68
C MET A 1 -13.01 -4.67 -2.10
N THR A 2 -12.55 -3.55 -2.64
CA THR A 2 -12.79 -2.21 -2.05
C THR A 2 -14.14 -1.62 -2.48
N ARG A 3 -15.07 -1.42 -1.53
CA ARG A 3 -16.36 -0.75 -1.76
C ARG A 3 -16.30 0.75 -1.42
N VAL A 4 -16.82 1.59 -2.31
CA VAL A 4 -16.99 3.04 -2.10
C VAL A 4 -18.44 3.40 -2.41
N VAL A 5 -19.07 4.16 -1.52
CA VAL A 5 -20.43 4.67 -1.69
C VAL A 5 -20.35 6.05 -2.33
N VAL A 6 -21.16 6.30 -3.36
CA VAL A 6 -21.16 7.55 -4.13
C VAL A 6 -22.42 8.35 -3.77
N ASN A 7 -22.25 9.46 -3.05
CA ASN A 7 -23.34 10.36 -2.67
C ASN A 7 -23.29 11.60 -3.57
N GLY A 8 -23.70 11.48 -4.83
CA GLY A 8 -23.82 12.60 -5.80
C GLY A 8 -22.52 13.18 -6.36
N ASN A 9 -21.42 13.19 -5.59
CA ASN A 9 -20.11 13.69 -6.06
C ASN A 9 -19.20 12.53 -6.52
N ILE A 10 -19.19 12.29 -7.84
CA ILE A 10 -18.46 11.19 -8.49
C ILE A 10 -16.94 11.37 -8.39
N GLU A 11 -16.43 12.59 -8.59
CA GLU A 11 -14.99 12.86 -8.51
C GLU A 11 -14.43 12.62 -7.11
N GLY A 12 -15.18 13.04 -6.08
CA GLY A 12 -14.84 12.77 -4.69
C GLY A 12 -14.82 11.26 -4.38
N ALA A 13 -15.75 10.50 -4.96
CA ALA A 13 -15.77 9.05 -4.82
C ALA A 13 -14.58 8.37 -5.52
N LEU A 14 -14.20 8.83 -6.72
CA LEU A 14 -13.03 8.32 -7.45
C LEU A 14 -11.73 8.55 -6.68
N LYS A 15 -11.57 9.74 -6.08
CA LYS A 15 -10.40 10.04 -5.24
C LYS A 15 -10.33 9.12 -4.02
N LYS A 16 -11.46 8.91 -3.33
CA LYS A 16 -11.55 7.99 -2.18
C LYS A 16 -11.31 6.54 -2.59
N PHE A 17 -11.79 6.13 -3.75
CA PHE A 17 -11.53 4.81 -4.32
C PHE A 17 -10.05 4.59 -4.57
N LYS A 18 -9.38 5.52 -5.27
CA LYS A 18 -7.93 5.45 -5.51
C LYS A 18 -7.13 5.34 -4.21
N GLN A 19 -7.51 6.12 -3.18
CA GLN A 19 -6.85 6.05 -1.88
C GLN A 19 -7.10 4.72 -1.16
N LYS A 20 -8.34 4.19 -1.19
CA LYS A 20 -8.65 2.87 -0.61
C LYS A 20 -7.90 1.74 -1.32
N VAL A 21 -7.83 1.77 -2.65
CA VAL A 21 -7.06 0.79 -3.45
C VAL A 21 -5.58 0.85 -3.10
N ALA A 22 -4.99 2.06 -3.04
CA ALA A 22 -3.60 2.22 -2.63
C ALA A 22 -3.34 1.72 -1.20
N ARG A 23 -4.25 2.00 -0.25
CA ARG A 23 -4.14 1.54 1.14
C ARG A 23 -4.32 0.02 1.28
N SER A 24 -5.10 -0.60 0.41
CA SER A 24 -5.27 -2.06 0.37
C SER A 24 -4.04 -2.80 -0.15
N GLY A 25 -3.05 -2.10 -0.73
CA GLY A 25 -1.78 -2.70 -1.14
C GLY A 25 -1.82 -3.50 -2.45
N VAL A 26 -3.00 -3.66 -3.07
CA VAL A 26 -3.22 -4.37 -4.35
C VAL A 26 -2.18 -4.04 -5.44
N PRO A 27 -1.89 -2.76 -5.78
CA PRO A 27 -0.90 -2.45 -6.81
C PRO A 27 0.53 -2.82 -6.41
N SER A 28 0.84 -2.82 -5.11
CA SER A 28 2.14 -3.26 -4.61
C SER A 28 2.28 -4.78 -4.59
N GLU A 29 1.19 -5.51 -4.34
CA GLU A 29 1.17 -6.97 -4.42
C GLU A 29 1.31 -7.46 -5.84
N TYR A 30 0.65 -6.81 -6.80
CA TYR A 30 0.77 -7.13 -8.22
C TYR A 30 2.24 -7.09 -8.67
N LYS A 31 2.93 -5.97 -8.41
CA LYS A 31 4.36 -5.79 -8.75
C LYS A 31 5.29 -6.83 -8.10
N LYS A 32 4.97 -7.31 -6.90
CA LYS A 32 5.76 -8.35 -6.23
C LYS A 32 5.56 -9.73 -6.83
N ARG A 33 4.40 -9.97 -7.45
CA ARG A 33 4.03 -11.26 -8.05
C ARG A 33 4.36 -11.35 -9.53
N GLU A 34 4.71 -10.23 -10.19
CA GLU A 34 5.11 -10.19 -11.60
C GLU A 34 6.30 -11.09 -11.91
N HIS A 35 7.25 -11.21 -10.98
CA HIS A 35 8.45 -12.03 -11.15
C HIS A 35 8.71 -12.87 -9.90
N TYR A 36 9.24 -14.08 -10.08
CA TYR A 36 9.70 -14.88 -8.94
C TYR A 36 10.87 -14.19 -8.26
N THR A 37 10.75 -14.02 -6.95
CA THR A 37 11.85 -13.56 -6.10
C THR A 37 12.19 -14.64 -5.10
N LYS A 38 13.48 -14.87 -4.87
CA LYS A 38 13.93 -15.89 -3.92
C LYS A 38 13.42 -15.51 -2.52
N PRO A 39 12.95 -16.47 -1.70
CA PRO A 39 12.40 -16.18 -0.37
C PRO A 39 13.37 -15.42 0.56
N GLY A 40 14.68 -15.58 0.38
CA GLY A 40 15.68 -14.79 1.12
C GLY A 40 15.66 -13.30 0.80
N ILE A 41 15.45 -12.95 -0.47
CA ILE A 41 15.35 -11.56 -0.94
C ILE A 41 14.04 -10.95 -0.45
N GLU A 42 12.93 -11.67 -0.56
CA GLU A 42 11.63 -11.25 -0.03
C GLU A 42 11.68 -10.91 1.48
N ARG A 43 12.33 -11.77 2.28
CA ARG A 43 12.52 -11.53 3.73
C ARG A 43 13.36 -10.27 3.99
N LYS A 44 14.42 -10.05 3.21
CA LYS A 44 15.28 -8.86 3.33
C LYS A 44 14.51 -7.58 2.98
N GLU A 45 13.76 -7.59 1.89
CA GLU A 45 12.93 -6.46 1.47
C GLU A 45 11.81 -6.15 2.46
N LYS A 46 11.16 -7.18 3.01
CA LYS A 46 10.14 -7.04 4.06
C LYS A 46 10.72 -6.37 5.32
N LYS A 47 11.90 -6.81 5.77
CA LYS A 47 12.60 -6.20 6.91
C LYS A 47 12.96 -4.75 6.64
N GLN A 48 13.49 -4.45 5.46
CA GLN A 48 13.85 -3.08 5.08
C GLN A 48 12.62 -2.15 5.00
N ALA A 49 11.51 -2.64 4.45
CA ALA A 49 10.26 -1.89 4.41
C ALA A 49 9.71 -1.59 5.82
N ALA A 50 9.76 -2.56 6.73
CA ALA A 50 9.35 -2.37 8.13
C ALA A 50 10.22 -1.31 8.84
N ILE A 51 11.54 -1.36 8.68
CA ILE A 51 12.46 -0.37 9.25
C ILE A 51 12.13 1.04 8.72
N ARG A 52 11.97 1.19 7.40
CA ARG A 52 11.61 2.49 6.80
C ARG A 52 10.28 3.03 7.34
N ASN A 53 9.29 2.16 7.56
CA ASN A 53 8.00 2.57 8.11
C ASN A 53 8.10 2.98 9.58
N ALA A 54 8.87 2.25 10.39
CA ALA A 54 9.14 2.60 11.79
C ALA A 54 9.88 3.94 11.92
N SER A 55 10.92 4.17 11.12
CA SER A 55 11.63 5.45 11.10
C SER A 55 10.72 6.63 10.72
N LYS A 56 9.78 6.42 9.77
CA LYS A 56 8.79 7.44 9.40
C LYS A 56 7.79 7.71 10.53
N HIS A 57 7.40 6.70 11.30
CA HIS A 57 6.51 6.87 12.45
C HIS A 57 7.20 7.66 13.56
N ASN A 58 8.40 7.22 13.97
CA ASN A 58 9.17 7.88 15.03
C ASN A 58 9.51 9.34 14.71
N ARG A 59 9.67 9.69 13.42
CA ARG A 59 9.89 11.08 12.98
C ARG A 59 8.62 11.94 13.08
N ARG A 60 7.42 11.35 12.98
CA ARG A 60 6.16 12.06 13.17
C ARG A 60 5.82 12.26 14.65
N ASP A 61 6.28 11.36 15.50
CA ASP A 61 6.01 11.38 16.95
C ASP A 61 7.01 12.24 17.74
N ARG A 62 8.07 12.74 17.08
CA ARG A 62 8.95 13.81 17.57
C ARG A 62 8.47 15.16 17.08
#